data_AF-A0A7C9CBN4-F1
#
_entry.id   AF-A0A7C9CBN4-F1
#
_cell.length_a   1.000
_cell.length_b   1.000
_cell.length_c   1.000
_cell.angle_alpha   90.00
_cell.angle_beta   90.00
_cell.angle_gamma   90.00
#
_symmetry.space_group_name_H-M   'P 1'
#
loop_
_entity.id
_entity.type
_entity.pdbx_description
1 polymer ?
#
loop_
_entity_poly.entity_id
_entity_poly.type
_entity_poly.pdbx_seq_one_letter_code
_entity_poly.pdbx_strand_id
1 'polypeptide(L)'
;PLLSQVKPPCSFTPEEVNYLTDHIQYGGLEVVEAKARTGSATLSMAYTAVKFGDACLRGLRGEAGVVAYAFLESQVTELPFFATKVRLGRNGVEEIYPLGPLNKYERAGLEKAKKELAASIQKGIYGSFVYPELGHQQKKKIS
;
A
#
# COMPACT_ATOMS: atom_id res chain seq x y z
N PRO A 1 1.85 -4.81 -8.89
CA PRO A 1 0.71 -5.76 -8.99
C PRO A 1 1.25 -7.16 -9.34
N LEU A 2 0.71 -8.22 -8.74
CA LEU A 2 1.14 -9.60 -9.04
C LEU A 2 0.21 -10.21 -10.10
N LEU A 3 0.39 -9.79 -11.36
CA LEU A 3 -0.46 -10.20 -12.49
C LEU A 3 -0.37 -11.71 -12.77
N SER A 4 0.76 -12.35 -12.43
CA SER A 4 0.92 -13.81 -12.52
C SER A 4 0.01 -14.60 -11.58
N GLN A 5 -0.60 -13.93 -10.58
CA GLN A 5 -1.45 -14.53 -9.57
C GLN A 5 -2.93 -14.15 -9.71
N VAL A 6 -3.32 -13.55 -10.84
CA VAL A 6 -4.72 -13.18 -11.13
C VAL A 6 -5.63 -14.40 -11.09
N LYS A 7 -6.86 -14.19 -10.57
CA LYS A 7 -7.92 -15.20 -10.50
C LYS A 7 -9.18 -14.67 -11.18
N PRO A 8 -9.78 -15.40 -12.14
CA PRO A 8 -9.32 -16.67 -12.73
C PRO A 8 -7.97 -16.51 -13.46
N PRO A 9 -7.18 -17.58 -13.63
CA PRO A 9 -5.88 -17.49 -14.30
C PRO A 9 -6.00 -16.88 -15.70
N CYS A 10 -5.15 -15.90 -16.00
CA CYS A 10 -5.11 -15.19 -17.27
C CYS A 10 -3.64 -15.01 -17.69
N SER A 11 -3.40 -15.05 -19.00
CA SER A 11 -2.08 -14.82 -19.59
C SER A 11 -2.08 -13.47 -20.30
N PHE A 12 -1.00 -12.72 -20.13
CA PHE A 12 -0.82 -11.40 -20.71
C PHE A 12 0.47 -11.37 -21.54
N THR A 13 0.50 -10.60 -22.62
CA THR A 13 1.74 -10.32 -23.34
C THR A 13 2.67 -9.43 -22.49
N PRO A 14 3.98 -9.37 -22.77
CA PRO A 14 4.88 -8.46 -22.07
C PRO A 14 4.43 -6.99 -22.14
N GLU A 15 3.86 -6.57 -23.27
CA GLU A 15 3.32 -5.22 -23.48
C GLU A 15 2.11 -4.96 -22.60
N GLU A 16 1.17 -5.91 -22.52
CA GLU A 16 0.01 -5.85 -21.62
C GLU A 16 0.43 -5.85 -20.15
N VAL A 17 1.40 -6.69 -19.76
CA VAL A 17 1.93 -6.70 -18.39
C VAL A 17 2.51 -5.33 -18.02
N ASN A 18 3.28 -4.72 -18.92
CA ASN A 18 3.86 -3.41 -18.67
C ASN A 18 2.77 -2.32 -18.59
N TYR A 19 1.88 -2.27 -19.58
CA TYR A 19 0.77 -1.33 -19.62
C TYR A 19 -0.10 -1.41 -18.36
N LEU A 20 -0.53 -2.62 -17.98
CA LEU A 20 -1.35 -2.83 -16.79
C LEU A 20 -0.61 -2.47 -15.51
N THR A 21 0.68 -2.81 -15.41
CA THR A 21 1.48 -2.48 -14.23
C THR A 21 1.63 -0.98 -14.06
N ASP A 22 1.99 -0.26 -15.12
CA ASP A 22 2.14 1.19 -15.12
C ASP A 22 0.81 1.87 -14.78
N HIS A 23 -0.27 1.48 -15.46
CA HIS A 23 -1.60 2.06 -15.22
C HIS A 23 -2.09 1.83 -13.78
N ILE A 24 -1.84 0.65 -13.19
CA ILE A 24 -2.18 0.37 -11.79
C ILE A 24 -1.34 1.23 -10.83
N GLN A 25 -0.06 1.43 -11.10
CA GLN A 25 0.84 2.22 -10.24
C GLN A 25 0.52 3.72 -10.30
N TYR A 26 0.15 4.23 -11.47
CA TYR A 26 -0.08 5.65 -11.71
C TYR A 26 -1.55 6.07 -11.77
N GLY A 27 -2.51 5.14 -11.62
CA GLY A 27 -3.94 5.46 -11.68
C GLY A 27 -4.40 6.55 -10.71
N GLY A 28 -3.71 6.72 -9.57
CA GLY A 28 -3.96 7.85 -8.66
C GLY A 28 -3.59 9.21 -9.26
N LEU A 29 -2.46 9.28 -9.99
CA LEU A 29 -2.02 10.48 -10.71
C LEU A 29 -2.95 10.78 -11.87
N GLU A 30 -3.37 9.77 -12.63
CA GLU A 30 -4.31 9.92 -13.74
C GLU A 30 -5.64 10.55 -13.27
N VAL A 31 -6.12 10.20 -12.07
CA VAL A 31 -7.32 10.84 -11.49
C VAL A 31 -7.05 12.30 -11.11
N VAL A 32 -5.88 12.61 -10.58
CA VAL A 32 -5.50 14.00 -10.27
C VAL A 32 -5.44 14.83 -11.54
N GLU A 33 -4.85 14.29 -12.60
CA GLU A 33 -4.76 14.93 -13.92
C GLU A 33 -6.14 15.12 -14.55
N ALA A 34 -6.99 14.08 -14.53
CA ALA A 34 -8.36 14.16 -15.01
C ALA A 34 -9.21 15.18 -14.24
N LYS A 35 -8.88 15.44 -12.97
CA LYS A 35 -9.47 16.50 -12.14
C LYS A 35 -8.75 17.84 -12.27
N ALA A 36 -7.92 18.07 -13.29
CA ALA A 36 -7.15 19.30 -13.47
C ALA A 36 -6.37 19.73 -12.20
N ARG A 37 -5.88 18.75 -11.44
CA ARG A 37 -5.16 18.90 -10.17
C ARG A 37 -5.97 19.55 -9.04
N THR A 38 -7.30 19.61 -9.16
CA THR A 38 -8.19 20.17 -8.12
C THR A 38 -8.61 19.16 -7.06
N GLY A 39 -8.01 17.96 -7.06
CA GLY A 39 -8.21 16.93 -6.04
C GLY A 39 -7.81 15.54 -6.50
N SER A 40 -7.76 14.59 -5.56
CA SER A 40 -7.42 13.19 -5.81
C SER A 40 -8.67 12.30 -5.89
N ALA A 41 -8.47 11.00 -6.01
CA ALA A 41 -9.52 9.99 -5.99
C ALA A 41 -10.30 10.02 -4.66
N THR A 42 -11.59 10.37 -4.71
CA THR A 42 -12.44 10.50 -3.51
C THR A 42 -13.43 9.34 -3.41
N LEU A 43 -14.32 9.19 -4.40
CA LEU A 43 -15.39 8.18 -4.37
C LEU A 43 -14.84 6.75 -4.41
N SER A 44 -13.85 6.49 -5.27
CA SER A 44 -13.19 5.17 -5.34
C SER A 44 -12.39 4.84 -4.08
N MET A 45 -11.78 5.86 -3.44
CA MET A 45 -11.10 5.67 -2.15
C MET A 45 -12.10 5.38 -1.03
N ALA A 46 -13.21 6.12 -0.96
CA ALA A 46 -14.27 5.88 0.02
C ALA A 46 -14.86 4.47 -0.12
N TYR A 47 -15.13 4.04 -1.36
CA TYR A 47 -15.59 2.68 -1.65
C TYR A 47 -14.59 1.61 -1.19
N THR A 48 -13.29 1.80 -1.47
CA THR A 48 -12.23 0.90 -1.04
C THR A 48 -12.10 0.85 0.49
N ALA A 49 -12.19 2.00 1.15
CA ALA A 49 -12.16 2.10 2.61
C ALA A 49 -13.34 1.37 3.25
N VAL A 50 -14.55 1.52 2.70
CA VAL A 50 -15.74 0.79 3.17
C VAL A 50 -15.56 -0.72 3.00
N LYS A 51 -15.05 -1.18 1.86
CA LYS A 51 -14.78 -2.62 1.63
C LYS A 51 -13.76 -3.19 2.62
N PHE A 52 -12.68 -2.47 2.87
CA PHE A 52 -11.68 -2.91 3.84
C PHE A 52 -12.23 -2.89 5.27
N GLY A 53 -12.99 -1.84 5.63
CA GLY A 53 -13.69 -1.76 6.91
C GLY A 53 -14.67 -2.91 7.13
N ASP A 54 -15.49 -3.26 6.12
CA ASP A 54 -16.38 -4.42 6.16
C ASP A 54 -15.61 -5.73 6.36
N ALA A 55 -14.49 -5.91 5.66
CA ALA A 55 -13.63 -7.08 5.86
C ALA A 55 -13.12 -7.18 7.31
N CYS A 56 -12.68 -6.07 7.90
CA CYS A 56 -12.30 -6.04 9.32
C CYS A 56 -13.47 -6.41 10.24
N LEU A 57 -14.67 -5.84 10.01
CA LEU A 57 -15.86 -6.14 10.81
C LEU A 57 -16.28 -7.61 10.71
N ARG A 58 -16.20 -8.20 9.51
CA ARG A 58 -16.45 -9.63 9.28
C ARG A 58 -15.45 -10.50 10.03
N GLY A 59 -14.16 -10.14 9.99
CA GLY A 59 -13.12 -10.77 10.81
C GLY A 59 -13.44 -10.72 12.30
N LEU A 60 -13.79 -9.54 12.83
CA LEU A 60 -14.15 -9.34 14.24
C LEU A 60 -15.38 -10.15 14.67
N ARG A 61 -16.37 -10.32 13.77
CA ARG A 61 -17.54 -11.17 13.98
C ARG A 61 -17.19 -12.67 14.04
N GLY A 62 -15.98 -13.04 13.62
CA GLY A 62 -15.48 -14.41 13.58
C GLY A 62 -15.84 -15.15 12.31
N GLU A 63 -16.08 -14.44 11.22
CA GLU A 63 -16.26 -15.06 9.91
C GLU A 63 -14.93 -15.68 9.44
N ALA A 64 -14.98 -16.95 9.04
CA ALA A 64 -13.78 -17.67 8.61
C ALA A 64 -13.35 -17.26 7.20
N GLY A 65 -12.03 -17.28 6.96
CA GLY A 65 -11.48 -17.08 5.62
C GLY A 65 -11.61 -15.65 5.07
N VAL A 66 -11.81 -14.65 5.92
CA VAL A 66 -11.81 -13.25 5.51
C VAL A 66 -10.37 -12.82 5.20
N VAL A 67 -10.12 -12.43 3.95
CA VAL A 67 -8.78 -12.09 3.47
C VAL A 67 -8.80 -10.72 2.79
N ALA A 68 -7.78 -9.91 3.07
CA ALA A 68 -7.54 -8.62 2.45
C ALA A 68 -6.05 -8.42 2.13
N TYR A 69 -5.71 -7.39 1.38
CA TYR A 69 -4.34 -6.89 1.28
C TYR A 69 -4.22 -5.63 2.13
N ALA A 70 -3.18 -5.55 2.95
CA ALA A 70 -2.94 -4.40 3.81
C ALA A 70 -1.45 -4.10 3.88
N PHE A 71 -1.09 -2.84 4.13
CA PHE A 71 0.25 -2.42 4.48
C PHE A 71 0.39 -2.43 6.01
N LEU A 72 1.27 -3.29 6.52
CA LEU A 72 1.42 -3.57 7.94
C LEU A 72 2.86 -3.95 8.28
N GLU A 73 3.15 -4.03 9.58
CA GLU A 73 4.38 -4.65 10.05
C GLU A 73 4.41 -6.13 9.63
N SER A 74 5.47 -6.55 8.97
CA SER A 74 5.57 -7.91 8.45
C SER A 74 7.01 -8.34 8.20
N GLN A 75 7.23 -9.64 8.12
CA GLN A 75 8.53 -10.25 7.83
C GLN A 75 8.56 -10.90 6.43
N VAL A 76 7.61 -10.54 5.55
CA VAL A 76 7.53 -11.09 4.18
C VAL A 76 8.66 -10.57 3.28
N THR A 77 9.34 -9.51 3.70
CA THR A 77 10.58 -8.99 3.15
C THR A 77 11.52 -8.62 4.29
N GLU A 78 12.74 -8.21 3.96
CA GLU A 78 13.71 -7.64 4.89
C GLU A 78 13.30 -6.27 5.48
N LEU A 79 12.25 -5.63 4.93
CA LEU A 79 11.72 -4.37 5.41
C LEU A 79 10.72 -4.58 6.55
N PRO A 80 10.68 -3.69 7.57
CA PRO A 80 9.82 -3.86 8.73
C PRO A 80 8.32 -3.72 8.39
N PHE A 81 7.98 -3.00 7.32
CA PHE A 81 6.62 -2.83 6.84
C PHE A 81 6.53 -3.23 5.37
N PHE A 82 5.49 -3.97 5.00
CA PHE A 82 5.25 -4.33 3.61
C PHE A 82 3.76 -4.59 3.36
N ALA A 83 3.31 -4.38 2.12
CA ALA A 83 1.94 -4.69 1.73
C ALA A 83 1.82 -6.15 1.31
N THR A 84 1.01 -6.93 2.01
CA THR A 84 0.80 -8.35 1.68
C THR A 84 -0.62 -8.78 1.99
N LYS A 85 -0.96 -9.99 1.52
CA LYS A 85 -2.22 -10.64 1.80
C LYS A 85 -2.26 -11.08 3.26
N VAL A 86 -3.36 -10.81 3.94
CA VAL A 86 -3.56 -11.13 5.36
C VAL A 86 -4.92 -11.77 5.60
N ARG A 87 -4.98 -12.70 6.55
CA ARG A 87 -6.25 -13.22 7.07
C ARG A 87 -6.68 -12.37 8.26
N LEU A 88 -7.90 -11.88 8.20
CA LEU A 88 -8.54 -11.14 9.27
C LEU A 88 -9.36 -12.11 10.13
N GLY A 89 -9.34 -11.89 11.43
CA GLY A 89 -10.15 -12.64 12.39
C GLY A 89 -10.49 -11.79 13.62
N ARG A 90 -10.75 -12.45 14.75
CA ARG A 90 -11.34 -11.78 15.93
C ARG A 90 -10.39 -10.78 16.59
N ASN A 91 -9.09 -10.98 16.40
CA ASN A 91 -8.04 -10.16 17.00
C ASN A 91 -7.31 -9.28 15.97
N GLY A 92 -7.95 -8.98 14.84
CA GLY A 92 -7.33 -8.24 13.75
C GLY A 92 -6.65 -9.17 12.74
N VAL A 93 -5.37 -8.93 12.45
CA VAL A 93 -4.59 -9.78 11.51
C VAL A 93 -4.12 -11.03 12.25
N GLU A 94 -4.63 -12.19 11.83
CA GLU A 94 -4.29 -13.49 12.44
C GLU A 94 -3.27 -14.30 11.64
N GLU A 95 -3.11 -13.97 10.36
CA GLU A 95 -2.14 -14.64 9.49
C GLU A 95 -1.66 -13.67 8.42
N ILE A 96 -0.35 -13.67 8.18
CA ILE A 96 0.31 -12.91 7.13
C ILE A 96 0.78 -13.92 6.08
N TYR A 97 0.24 -13.84 4.88
CA TYR A 97 0.62 -14.76 3.80
C TYR A 97 1.93 -14.31 3.14
N PRO A 98 2.76 -15.25 2.67
CA PRO A 98 3.91 -14.91 1.83
C PRO A 98 3.45 -14.36 0.48
N LEU A 99 4.35 -13.67 -0.23
CA LEU A 99 4.06 -13.10 -1.55
C LEU A 99 3.68 -14.14 -2.61
N GLY A 100 4.01 -15.41 -2.38
CA GLY A 100 3.76 -16.49 -3.32
C GLY A 100 4.73 -16.48 -4.51
N PRO A 101 4.43 -17.24 -5.58
CA PRO A 101 5.29 -17.33 -6.74
C PRO A 101 5.31 -16.01 -7.51
N LEU A 102 6.50 -15.53 -7.85
CA LEU A 102 6.70 -14.34 -8.67
C LEU A 102 7.27 -14.74 -10.03
N ASN A 103 6.92 -14.04 -11.09
CA ASN A 103 7.59 -14.16 -12.39
C ASN A 103 8.85 -13.25 -12.44
N LYS A 104 9.59 -13.27 -13.56
CA LYS A 104 10.82 -12.47 -13.70
C LYS A 104 10.56 -10.95 -13.62
N TYR A 105 9.48 -10.49 -14.24
CA TYR A 105 9.09 -9.07 -14.27
C TYR A 105 8.72 -8.58 -12.87
N GLU A 106 7.91 -9.35 -12.14
CA GLU A 106 7.46 -9.05 -10.78
C GLU A 106 8.61 -9.07 -9.77
N ARG A 107 9.57 -10.00 -9.90
CA ARG A 107 10.79 -9.99 -9.08
C ARG A 107 11.59 -8.71 -9.28
N ALA A 108 11.82 -8.30 -10.53
CA ALA A 108 12.54 -7.07 -10.82
C ALA A 108 11.79 -5.83 -10.29
N GLY A 109 10.45 -5.81 -10.41
CA GLY A 109 9.61 -4.77 -9.84
C GLY A 109 9.65 -4.72 -8.31
N LEU A 110 9.65 -5.87 -7.64
CA LEU A 110 9.75 -5.97 -6.17
C LEU A 110 11.06 -5.37 -5.65
N GLU A 111 12.19 -5.68 -6.29
CA GLU A 111 13.49 -5.15 -5.89
C GLU A 111 13.59 -3.63 -6.06
N LYS A 112 12.92 -3.05 -7.08
CA LYS A 112 12.79 -1.60 -7.21
C LYS A 112 11.92 -1.02 -6.10
N ALA A 113 10.74 -1.60 -5.87
CA ALA A 113 9.78 -1.14 -4.87
C ALA A 113 10.38 -1.15 -3.45
N LYS A 114 11.16 -2.19 -3.11
CA LYS A 114 11.85 -2.29 -1.81
C LYS A 114 12.81 -1.13 -1.55
N LYS A 115 13.58 -0.70 -2.57
CA LYS A 115 14.52 0.42 -2.43
C LYS A 115 13.80 1.74 -2.11
N GLU A 116 12.72 2.04 -2.83
CA GLU A 116 11.91 3.24 -2.59
C GLU A 116 11.16 3.17 -1.25
N LEU A 117 10.66 1.99 -0.92
CA LEU A 117 9.93 1.76 0.32
C LEU A 117 10.83 1.88 1.56
N ALA A 118 12.08 1.39 1.49
CA ALA A 118 13.05 1.55 2.57
C ALA A 118 13.28 3.03 2.92
N ALA A 119 13.47 3.87 1.90
CA ALA A 119 13.61 5.32 2.08
C ALA A 119 12.34 5.95 2.67
N SER A 120 11.16 5.51 2.22
CA SER A 120 9.87 6.01 2.73
C SER A 120 9.62 5.61 4.18
N ILE A 121 9.96 4.38 4.56
CA ILE A 121 9.89 3.88 5.94
C ILE A 121 10.85 4.67 6.84
N GLN A 122 12.10 4.85 6.40
CA GLN A 122 13.09 5.63 7.15
C GLN A 122 12.60 7.07 7.35
N LYS A 123 12.04 7.69 6.32
CA LYS A 123 11.43 9.02 6.42
C LYS A 123 10.24 9.04 7.38
N GLY A 124 9.41 8.00 7.41
CA GLY A 124 8.28 7.90 8.33
C GLY A 124 8.70 7.75 9.80
N ILE A 125 9.76 6.99 10.07
CA ILE A 125 10.25 6.71 11.44
C ILE A 125 11.07 7.89 11.99
N TYR A 126 11.96 8.44 11.18
CA TYR A 126 12.94 9.44 11.62
C TYR A 126 12.67 10.85 11.11
N GLY A 127 11.75 11.03 10.16
CA GLY A 127 11.40 12.34 9.65
C GLY A 127 10.65 13.13 10.71
N SER A 128 11.30 14.16 11.24
CA SER A 128 10.64 15.20 12.01
C SER A 128 9.51 15.79 11.17
N PHE A 129 8.26 15.71 11.65
CA PHE A 129 7.23 16.63 11.20
C PHE A 129 7.71 18.04 11.55
N VAL A 130 8.35 18.72 10.60
CA VAL A 130 8.48 20.17 10.66
C VAL A 130 7.06 20.69 10.48
N TYR A 131 6.35 20.90 11.59
CA TYR A 131 5.22 21.81 11.58
C TYR A 131 5.77 23.14 11.05
N PRO A 132 5.25 23.69 9.95
CA PRO A 132 5.54 25.08 9.63
C PRO A 132 4.94 25.89 10.79
N GLU A 133 5.79 26.32 11.73
CA GLU A 133 5.37 27.17 12.84
C GLU A 133 4.64 28.38 12.27
N LEU A 134 3.38 28.53 12.68
CA LEU A 134 2.71 29.82 12.74
C LEU A 134 3.66 30.78 13.46
N GLY A 135 4.09 31.82 12.75
CA GLY A 135 5.08 32.76 13.27
C GLY A 135 4.65 33.38 14.59
N HIS A 136 5.59 33.51 15.52
CA HIS A 136 5.94 34.77 16.20
C HIS A 136 6.96 34.48 17.33
N GLN A 137 8.13 35.12 17.22
CA GLN A 137 8.89 35.74 18.32
C GLN A 137 9.00 34.97 19.67
N GLN A 138 10.15 34.34 19.94
CA GLN A 138 11.17 34.89 20.87
C GLN A 138 12.34 33.92 21.06
N LYS A 139 13.52 34.36 20.61
CA LYS A 139 14.79 33.92 21.18
C LYS A 139 14.85 34.38 22.64
N LYS A 140 14.93 33.45 23.60
CA LYS A 140 15.57 33.72 24.90
C LYS A 140 16.53 32.60 25.27
N LYS A 141 17.79 33.01 25.41
CA LYS A 141 18.92 32.29 25.98
C LYS A 141 18.60 31.70 27.35
N ILE A 142 19.16 30.52 27.61
CA ILE A 142 19.68 30.18 28.95
C ILE A 142 21.14 29.75 28.75
N SER A 143 22.02 30.76 28.75
CA SER A 143 23.36 30.76 29.36
C SER A 143 23.94 32.18 29.30
#